data_AF-A0AAD6ZTM4-F1
#
_entry.id   AF-A0AAD6ZTM4-F1
#
_cell.length_a   1.000
_cell.length_b   1.000
_cell.length_c   1.000
_cell.angle_alpha   90.00
_cell.angle_beta   90.00
_cell.angle_gamma   90.00
#
_symmetry.space_group_name_H-M   'P 1'
#
loop_
_entity.id
_entity.type
_entity.pdbx_description
1 polymer ?
#
loop_
_entity_poly.entity_id
_entity_poly.type
_entity_poly.pdbx_seq_one_letter_code
_entity_poly.pdbx_strand_id
1 'polypeptide(L)'
;MPTQPTDTQHQSHKRNQTVRKNKKTSIDLMEQTHELLNAIIIHHIKSETGGVLPPRVLNHIGKFTETLHKIYTFVEAQQSSSKVKQFLHRGEMTTLLRNCRNGLKSGLDFFQASFLICILNNTGMMTSVSKMQQETKQRHQEVLAMIDGLSDTASSDRESMISRAYSQSQTSSKSISMLPSEPKIFHGRESEFSDILKLLRGEAPRIAILGAGGMGKTSLARAIVHHAEISGKYAQHRYFIACNSTANKVELAALIGAHLGLKPGKDLTQAVVQFLVTAPPSLLILDNLETVWEPTELHGDIEEFLSLITDLKGLALIITTRGAERPAKVQWSRPFLLPLQPLKLQAAQQTFIDIAEDHHSPEDIEQVLSLTDNMPLAINLIAHLVDVEGCSTILSRWEADRTSVISEGYDKRSNLDLSISMSLSSPRMNSVLHAQDLLSLLPMLPDGLSDVELLQSKLPFEDIQNCKTTLIRTALAYLDDKKRLRALIPIREYMRKRHPPRNELVKCVFKHFQELLELLKDFSGTEMNSATVVQISSNLANIQSLLQNGLQKDHPDLTNNVFSALYLNLFS
;
A
#
# COMPACT_ATOMS: atom_id res chain seq x y z
N MET A 1 17.88 39.81 27.92
CA MET A 1 17.07 38.75 28.55
C MET A 1 16.05 38.28 27.53
N PRO A 2 16.09 37.02 27.07
CA PRO A 2 15.07 36.52 26.16
C PRO A 2 13.81 36.21 26.97
N THR A 3 12.69 36.76 26.52
CA THR A 3 11.35 36.53 27.05
C THR A 3 10.99 35.06 26.91
N GLN A 4 10.85 34.36 28.04
CA GLN A 4 10.31 33.00 28.05
C GLN A 4 8.87 33.00 27.50
N PRO A 5 8.49 32.00 26.69
CA PRO A 5 7.12 31.88 26.24
C PRO A 5 6.23 31.55 27.44
N THR A 6 5.29 32.45 27.71
CA THR A 6 4.28 32.35 28.77
C THR A 6 3.61 30.98 28.86
N ASP A 7 3.52 30.42 30.07
CA ASP A 7 2.88 29.12 30.42
C ASP A 7 1.48 28.91 29.80
N THR A 8 0.79 29.99 29.49
CA THR A 8 -0.52 30.03 28.84
C THR A 8 -0.52 29.48 27.41
N GLN A 9 0.56 29.67 26.63
CA GLN A 9 0.65 29.14 25.26
C GLN A 9 0.98 27.65 25.24
N HIS A 10 1.79 27.17 26.19
CA HIS A 10 2.13 25.75 26.30
C HIS A 10 0.94 24.91 26.80
N GLN A 11 0.12 25.47 27.69
CA GLN A 11 -1.12 24.87 28.14
C GLN A 11 -2.22 24.85 27.05
N SER A 12 -2.32 25.88 26.20
CA SER A 12 -3.31 25.91 25.11
C SER A 12 -2.99 24.91 23.98
N HIS A 13 -1.70 24.71 23.68
CA HIS A 13 -1.27 23.74 22.67
C HIS A 13 -1.48 22.29 23.13
N LYS A 14 -1.15 21.97 24.39
CA LYS A 14 -1.48 20.66 25.01
C LYS A 14 -3.00 20.43 25.10
N ARG A 15 -3.79 21.49 25.34
CA ARG A 15 -5.26 21.45 25.33
C ARG A 15 -5.82 21.08 23.95
N ASN A 16 -5.31 21.68 22.87
CA ASN A 16 -5.77 21.38 21.51
C ASN A 16 -5.35 19.98 21.03
N GLN A 17 -4.16 19.48 21.40
CA GLN A 17 -3.73 18.11 21.07
C GLN A 17 -4.56 17.05 21.80
N THR A 18 -4.89 17.27 23.08
CA THR A 18 -5.70 16.34 23.88
C THR A 18 -7.15 16.29 23.37
N VAL A 19 -7.73 17.44 23.00
CA VAL A 19 -9.08 17.50 22.42
C VAL A 19 -9.13 16.81 21.04
N ARG A 20 -8.12 17.00 20.19
CA ARG A 20 -8.01 16.28 18.90
C ARG A 20 -7.84 14.77 19.09
N LYS A 21 -7.05 14.33 20.06
CA LYS A 21 -6.85 12.91 20.39
C LYS A 21 -8.12 12.27 20.93
N ASN A 22 -8.86 12.98 21.79
CA ASN A 22 -10.14 12.49 22.31
C ASN A 22 -11.20 12.43 21.21
N LYS A 23 -11.30 13.45 20.34
CA LYS A 23 -12.20 13.46 19.18
C LYS A 23 -11.92 12.29 18.22
N LYS A 24 -10.65 12.04 17.89
CA LYS A 24 -10.25 10.88 17.07
C LYS A 24 -10.60 9.55 17.75
N THR A 25 -10.34 9.43 19.05
CA THR A 25 -10.66 8.22 19.82
C THR A 25 -12.17 7.97 19.88
N SER A 26 -13.00 9.03 19.97
CA SER A 26 -14.46 8.93 19.94
C SER A 26 -15.01 8.53 18.57
N ILE A 27 -14.39 8.98 17.47
CA ILE A 27 -14.76 8.57 16.10
C ILE A 27 -14.39 7.10 15.88
N ASP A 28 -13.16 6.67 16.24
CA ASP A 28 -12.75 5.26 16.21
C ASP A 28 -13.72 4.37 17.03
N LEU A 29 -14.21 4.88 18.17
CA LEU A 29 -15.19 4.21 19.05
C LEU A 29 -16.56 4.05 18.37
N MET A 30 -17.02 5.06 17.63
CA MET A 30 -18.29 5.00 16.88
C MET A 30 -18.21 4.01 15.72
N GLU A 31 -17.11 4.00 14.96
CA GLU A 31 -16.88 3.03 13.88
C GLU A 31 -16.85 1.59 14.40
N GLN A 32 -16.13 1.34 15.50
CA GLN A 32 -16.09 0.02 16.14
C GLN A 32 -17.44 -0.41 16.73
N THR A 33 -18.21 0.53 17.27
CA THR A 33 -19.57 0.25 17.77
C THR A 33 -20.53 -0.08 16.63
N HIS A 34 -20.37 0.58 15.48
CA HIS A 34 -21.16 0.31 14.28
C HIS A 34 -20.84 -1.08 13.68
N GLU A 35 -19.56 -1.43 13.55
CA GLU A 35 -19.15 -2.78 13.11
C GLU A 35 -19.67 -3.87 14.05
N LEU A 36 -19.63 -3.63 15.36
CA LEU A 36 -20.11 -4.59 16.35
C LEU A 36 -21.64 -4.71 16.36
N LEU A 37 -22.37 -3.61 16.19
CA LEU A 37 -23.82 -3.61 16.02
C LEU A 37 -24.21 -4.42 14.77
N ASN A 38 -23.48 -4.26 13.67
CA ASN A 38 -23.69 -5.07 12.46
C ASN A 38 -23.43 -6.57 12.73
N ALA A 39 -22.35 -6.92 13.46
CA ALA A 39 -22.07 -8.30 13.84
C ALA A 39 -23.14 -8.90 14.78
N ILE A 40 -23.67 -8.12 15.71
CA ILE A 40 -24.74 -8.53 16.64
C ILE A 40 -26.08 -8.67 15.91
N ILE A 41 -26.43 -7.74 15.01
CA ILE A 41 -27.65 -7.79 14.19
C ILE A 41 -27.64 -9.04 13.29
N ILE A 42 -26.50 -9.35 12.67
CA ILE A 42 -26.31 -10.60 11.90
C ILE A 42 -26.53 -11.84 12.78
N HIS A 43 -26.14 -11.78 14.06
CA HIS A 43 -26.36 -12.87 15.00
C HIS A 43 -27.81 -12.93 15.53
N HIS A 44 -28.53 -11.81 15.59
CA HIS A 44 -29.90 -11.70 16.11
C HIS A 44 -30.97 -12.10 15.09
N ILE A 45 -30.70 -11.92 13.79
CA ILE A 45 -31.59 -12.35 12.70
C ILE A 45 -31.73 -13.89 12.63
N LYS A 46 -30.82 -14.66 13.26
CA LYS A 46 -30.97 -16.12 13.44
C LYS A 46 -32.11 -16.53 14.38
N SER A 47 -32.65 -15.61 15.19
CA SER A 47 -33.69 -15.93 16.19
C SER A 47 -35.08 -16.19 15.59
N GLU A 48 -35.32 -15.87 14.32
CA GLU A 48 -36.52 -16.34 13.61
C GLU A 48 -36.48 -17.85 13.30
N THR A 49 -35.35 -18.53 13.56
CA THR A 49 -35.22 -20.00 13.48
C THR A 49 -34.98 -20.69 14.83
N GLY A 50 -35.32 -20.03 15.96
CA GLY A 50 -35.50 -20.72 17.25
C GLY A 50 -34.25 -21.23 17.96
N GLY A 51 -33.05 -20.77 17.62
CA GLY A 51 -31.82 -21.11 18.34
C GLY A 51 -31.51 -20.15 19.50
N VAL A 52 -31.33 -20.68 20.72
CA VAL A 52 -30.85 -19.92 21.88
C VAL A 52 -29.38 -19.53 21.66
N LEU A 53 -29.05 -18.24 21.84
CA LEU A 53 -27.67 -17.73 21.80
C LEU A 53 -26.80 -18.49 22.82
N PRO A 54 -25.58 -18.96 22.45
CA PRO A 54 -24.71 -19.64 23.39
C PRO A 54 -24.44 -18.76 24.64
N PRO A 55 -24.48 -19.30 25.87
CA PRO A 55 -24.32 -18.53 27.11
C PRO A 55 -23.07 -17.63 27.15
N ARG A 56 -22.03 -18.00 26.41
CA ARG A 56 -20.79 -17.22 26.27
C ARG A 56 -20.95 -15.98 25.41
N VAL A 57 -21.70 -16.07 24.32
CA VAL A 57 -22.05 -14.91 23.48
C VAL A 57 -22.89 -13.94 24.31
N LEU A 58 -23.82 -14.45 25.11
CA LEU A 58 -24.60 -13.65 26.07
C LEU A 58 -23.71 -12.99 27.14
N ASN A 59 -22.69 -13.68 27.66
CA ASN A 59 -21.73 -13.11 28.62
C ASN A 59 -20.88 -11.98 28.00
N HIS A 60 -20.42 -12.16 26.76
CA HIS A 60 -19.65 -11.13 26.05
C HIS A 60 -20.52 -9.94 25.61
N ILE A 61 -21.75 -10.19 25.15
CA ILE A 61 -22.77 -9.13 24.97
C ILE A 61 -23.02 -8.43 26.29
N GLY A 62 -23.12 -9.15 27.41
CA GLY A 62 -23.25 -8.59 28.75
C GLY A 62 -22.09 -7.66 29.12
N LYS A 63 -20.84 -8.11 28.95
CA LYS A 63 -19.63 -7.30 29.18
C LYS A 63 -19.55 -6.09 28.24
N PHE A 64 -20.02 -6.23 27.01
CA PHE A 64 -20.09 -5.13 26.03
C PHE A 64 -21.17 -4.11 26.42
N THR A 65 -22.37 -4.55 26.77
CA THR A 65 -23.46 -3.72 27.28
C THR A 65 -23.04 -3.01 28.56
N GLU A 66 -22.30 -3.67 29.45
CA GLU A 66 -21.73 -3.05 30.64
C GLU A 66 -20.69 -1.97 30.29
N THR A 67 -19.88 -2.20 29.24
CA THR A 67 -18.91 -1.22 28.75
C THR A 67 -19.59 -0.02 28.10
N LEU A 68 -20.63 -0.24 27.28
CA LEU A 68 -21.46 0.81 26.69
C LEU A 68 -22.21 1.60 27.76
N HIS A 69 -22.74 0.93 28.79
CA HIS A 69 -23.41 1.57 29.91
C HIS A 69 -22.42 2.45 30.68
N LYS A 70 -21.20 1.97 30.96
CA LYS A 70 -20.13 2.78 31.57
C LYS A 70 -19.78 4.01 30.73
N ILE A 71 -19.77 3.88 29.40
CA ILE A 71 -19.55 5.02 28.48
C ILE A 71 -20.74 5.99 28.54
N TYR A 72 -21.97 5.50 28.49
CA TYR A 72 -23.20 6.29 28.54
C TYR A 72 -23.35 7.07 29.85
N THR A 73 -23.28 6.39 31.00
CA THR A 73 -23.39 7.01 32.34
C THR A 73 -22.31 8.06 32.56
N PHE A 74 -21.12 7.84 32.00
CA PHE A 74 -20.02 8.79 32.05
C PHE A 74 -20.26 10.02 31.16
N VAL A 75 -20.79 9.85 29.93
CA VAL A 75 -21.16 10.96 29.03
C VAL A 75 -22.30 11.79 29.62
N GLU A 76 -23.27 11.14 30.27
CA GLU A 76 -24.40 11.79 30.97
C GLU A 76 -23.93 12.60 32.20
N ALA A 77 -22.97 12.08 32.97
CA ALA A 77 -22.34 12.81 34.09
C ALA A 77 -21.51 14.03 33.63
N GLN A 78 -21.07 14.08 32.36
CA GLN A 78 -20.33 15.21 31.80
C GLN A 78 -21.24 16.35 31.33
N GLN A 79 -22.51 16.07 30.98
CA GLN A 79 -23.48 17.11 30.63
C GLN A 79 -23.96 17.91 31.86
N SER A 80 -23.85 17.34 33.06
CA SER A 80 -24.36 17.93 34.31
C SER A 80 -23.29 18.60 35.21
N SER A 81 -22.01 18.60 34.83
CA SER A 81 -20.91 19.04 35.71
C SER A 81 -20.15 20.30 35.26
N SER A 82 -19.76 21.14 36.23
CA SER A 82 -19.06 22.41 35.97
C SER A 82 -17.59 22.23 35.55
N LYS A 83 -17.07 23.22 34.80
CA LYS A 83 -15.73 23.22 34.15
C LYS A 83 -14.53 22.91 35.06
N VAL A 84 -14.67 23.03 36.38
CA VAL A 84 -13.61 22.77 37.37
C VAL A 84 -13.53 21.29 37.75
N LYS A 85 -14.67 20.55 37.80
CA LYS A 85 -14.67 19.09 38.04
C LYS A 85 -14.12 18.30 36.84
N GLN A 86 -14.23 18.83 35.63
CA GLN A 86 -13.65 18.26 34.40
C GLN A 86 -12.11 18.23 34.38
N PHE A 87 -11.46 19.04 35.24
CA PHE A 87 -9.99 19.12 35.34
C PHE A 87 -9.39 18.00 36.20
N LEU A 88 -10.06 17.61 37.29
CA LEU A 88 -9.55 16.62 38.27
C LEU A 88 -9.64 15.17 37.77
N HIS A 89 -10.61 14.84 36.91
CA HIS A 89 -10.83 13.47 36.40
C HIS A 89 -10.14 13.13 35.06
N ARG A 90 -9.21 13.96 34.56
CA ARG A 90 -8.61 13.81 33.22
C ARG A 90 -7.70 12.60 33.04
N GLY A 91 -6.94 12.22 34.08
CA GLY A 91 -6.07 11.03 34.06
C GLY A 91 -6.89 9.73 34.05
N GLU A 92 -7.98 9.71 34.81
CA GLU A 92 -8.98 8.64 34.83
C GLU A 92 -9.70 8.55 33.47
N MET A 93 -10.02 9.67 32.82
CA MET A 93 -10.62 9.70 31.47
C MET A 93 -9.77 9.02 30.41
N THR A 94 -8.47 9.31 30.32
CA THR A 94 -7.57 8.63 29.36
C THR A 94 -7.44 7.13 29.65
N THR A 95 -7.47 6.75 30.92
CA THR A 95 -7.35 5.35 31.35
C THR A 95 -8.64 4.58 31.08
N LEU A 96 -9.79 5.19 31.33
CA LEU A 96 -11.12 4.64 31.07
C LEU A 96 -11.37 4.51 29.56
N LEU A 97 -11.05 5.52 28.76
CA LEU A 97 -11.12 5.44 27.29
C LEU A 97 -10.18 4.38 26.71
N ARG A 98 -8.97 4.23 27.27
CA ARG A 98 -8.04 3.16 26.87
C ARG A 98 -8.56 1.77 27.25
N ASN A 99 -9.13 1.63 28.44
CA ASN A 99 -9.70 0.36 28.91
C ASN A 99 -10.95 0.00 28.10
N CYS A 100 -11.81 0.96 27.78
CA CYS A 100 -12.95 0.79 26.87
C CYS A 100 -12.48 0.39 25.47
N ARG A 101 -11.49 1.09 24.89
CA ARG A 101 -10.91 0.75 23.58
C ARG A 101 -10.31 -0.66 23.58
N ASN A 102 -9.61 -1.05 24.63
CA ASN A 102 -9.05 -2.40 24.76
C ASN A 102 -10.13 -3.46 24.93
N GLY A 103 -11.18 -3.18 25.70
CA GLY A 103 -12.33 -4.06 25.87
C GLY A 103 -13.13 -4.24 24.58
N LEU A 104 -13.34 -3.15 23.82
CA LEU A 104 -13.99 -3.15 22.51
C LEU A 104 -13.19 -3.91 21.48
N LYS A 105 -11.87 -3.66 21.41
CA LYS A 105 -10.98 -4.39 20.53
C LYS A 105 -10.95 -5.88 20.86
N SER A 106 -10.83 -6.25 22.14
CA SER A 106 -10.87 -7.64 22.57
C SER A 106 -12.23 -8.31 22.27
N GLY A 107 -13.33 -7.56 22.37
CA GLY A 107 -14.66 -8.02 21.97
C GLY A 107 -14.73 -8.25 20.47
N LEU A 108 -14.31 -7.27 19.66
CA LEU A 108 -14.28 -7.36 18.20
C LEU A 108 -13.42 -8.54 17.72
N ASP A 109 -12.22 -8.70 18.28
CA ASP A 109 -11.31 -9.81 17.97
C ASP A 109 -11.99 -11.17 18.29
N PHE A 110 -12.68 -11.27 19.44
CA PHE A 110 -13.45 -12.47 19.81
C PHE A 110 -14.66 -12.72 18.90
N PHE A 111 -15.43 -11.69 18.55
CA PHE A 111 -16.58 -11.82 17.66
C PHE A 111 -16.16 -12.16 16.24
N GLN A 112 -15.05 -11.61 15.73
CA GLN A 112 -14.46 -11.99 14.44
C GLN A 112 -13.97 -13.44 14.44
N ALA A 113 -13.31 -13.90 15.50
CA ALA A 113 -12.90 -15.30 15.65
C ALA A 113 -14.11 -16.24 15.79
N SER A 114 -15.13 -15.84 16.56
CA SER A 114 -16.40 -16.58 16.72
C SER A 114 -17.25 -16.59 15.45
N PHE A 115 -17.18 -15.52 14.65
CA PHE A 115 -17.81 -15.42 13.33
C PHE A 115 -17.13 -16.36 12.34
N LEU A 116 -15.80 -16.48 12.38
CA LEU A 116 -15.06 -17.47 11.61
C LEU A 116 -15.48 -18.90 11.97
N ILE A 117 -15.64 -19.20 13.26
CA ILE A 117 -16.21 -20.48 13.73
C ILE A 117 -17.64 -20.66 13.18
N CYS A 118 -18.50 -19.64 13.25
CA CYS A 118 -19.89 -19.74 12.76
C CYS A 118 -20.01 -19.98 11.24
N ILE A 119 -19.14 -19.35 10.43
CA ILE A 119 -19.05 -19.56 8.97
C ILE A 119 -18.63 -21.00 8.65
N LEU A 120 -17.66 -21.54 9.40
CA LEU A 120 -17.12 -22.89 9.16
C LEU A 120 -18.12 -24.00 9.52
N ASN A 121 -19.15 -23.68 10.31
CA ASN A 121 -20.15 -24.63 10.79
C ASN A 121 -21.35 -24.83 9.86
N ASN A 122 -21.52 -24.02 8.80
CA ASN A 122 -22.69 -24.10 7.91
C ASN A 122 -22.32 -23.90 6.44
N THR A 123 -22.23 -25.01 5.68
CA THR A 123 -21.92 -25.06 4.24
C THR A 123 -22.92 -24.29 3.35
N GLY A 124 -24.13 -23.98 3.84
CA GLY A 124 -25.16 -23.25 3.10
C GLY A 124 -25.11 -21.72 3.18
N MET A 125 -24.18 -21.11 3.94
CA MET A 125 -24.17 -19.65 4.13
C MET A 125 -23.33 -18.86 3.11
N MET A 126 -22.40 -19.47 2.38
CA MET A 126 -21.57 -18.74 1.40
C MET A 126 -22.41 -18.06 0.30
N THR A 127 -23.42 -18.75 -0.21
CA THR A 127 -24.34 -18.24 -1.25
C THR A 127 -25.37 -17.25 -0.71
N SER A 128 -25.83 -17.44 0.53
CA SER A 128 -26.79 -16.54 1.18
C SER A 128 -26.14 -15.24 1.68
N VAL A 129 -24.86 -15.26 2.07
CA VAL A 129 -24.10 -14.07 2.49
C VAL A 129 -23.84 -13.13 1.31
N SER A 130 -23.47 -13.64 0.13
CA SER A 130 -23.33 -12.82 -1.08
C SER A 130 -24.65 -12.14 -1.46
N LYS A 131 -25.75 -12.88 -1.38
CA LYS A 131 -27.10 -12.38 -1.68
C LYS A 131 -27.59 -11.34 -0.65
N MET A 132 -27.29 -11.55 0.63
CA MET A 132 -27.67 -10.61 1.70
C MET A 132 -26.76 -9.37 1.78
N GLN A 133 -25.47 -9.47 1.44
CA GLN A 133 -24.58 -8.30 1.29
C GLN A 133 -25.09 -7.38 0.17
N GLN A 134 -25.63 -7.97 -0.89
CA GLN A 134 -26.27 -7.26 -1.99
C GLN A 134 -27.61 -6.63 -1.57
N GLU A 135 -28.47 -7.35 -0.84
CA GLU A 135 -29.73 -6.79 -0.29
C GLU A 135 -29.51 -5.70 0.78
N THR A 136 -28.45 -5.80 1.58
CA THR A 136 -28.11 -4.78 2.59
C THR A 136 -27.55 -3.51 1.94
N LYS A 137 -26.73 -3.64 0.89
CA LYS A 137 -26.32 -2.52 0.03
C LYS A 137 -27.52 -1.86 -0.63
N GLN A 138 -28.47 -2.64 -1.13
CA GLN A 138 -29.66 -2.12 -1.80
C GLN A 138 -30.59 -1.38 -0.83
N ARG A 139 -30.85 -1.91 0.36
CA ARG A 139 -31.65 -1.23 1.40
C ARG A 139 -30.95 0.01 1.96
N HIS A 140 -29.62 0.01 2.04
CA HIS A 140 -28.85 1.19 2.40
C HIS A 140 -28.97 2.29 1.33
N GLN A 141 -28.91 1.92 0.05
CA GLN A 141 -29.18 2.83 -1.08
C GLN A 141 -30.63 3.36 -1.08
N GLU A 142 -31.62 2.55 -0.71
CA GLU A 142 -33.03 3.00 -0.58
C GLU A 142 -33.23 3.97 0.58
N VAL A 143 -32.55 3.76 1.71
CA VAL A 143 -32.57 4.67 2.87
C VAL A 143 -31.83 5.98 2.56
N LEU A 144 -30.76 5.93 1.78
CA LEU A 144 -30.05 7.12 1.29
C LEU A 144 -30.87 7.88 0.24
N ALA A 145 -31.58 7.18 -0.64
CA ALA A 145 -32.50 7.77 -1.61
C ALA A 145 -33.71 8.46 -0.95
N MET A 146 -34.15 7.99 0.23
CA MET A 146 -35.15 8.70 1.05
C MET A 146 -34.60 9.98 1.70
N ILE A 147 -33.29 10.08 1.91
CA ILE A 147 -32.62 11.24 2.50
C ILE A 147 -32.29 12.31 1.44
N ASP A 148 -32.14 11.91 0.17
CA ASP A 148 -31.83 12.80 -0.95
C ASP A 148 -33.06 13.47 -1.61
N GLY A 149 -34.26 13.24 -1.06
CA GLY A 149 -35.54 13.76 -1.55
C GLY A 149 -35.80 15.26 -1.32
N LEU A 150 -34.76 16.11 -1.23
CA LEU A 150 -34.88 17.57 -1.16
C LEU A 150 -33.69 18.26 -1.85
N SER A 151 -33.62 18.20 -3.18
CA SER A 151 -33.52 19.39 -4.05
C SER A 151 -33.12 18.99 -5.47
N ASP A 152 -34.00 19.30 -6.42
CA ASP A 152 -33.69 19.38 -7.84
C ASP A 152 -34.29 20.70 -8.34
N THR A 153 -33.53 21.47 -9.12
CA THR A 153 -34.02 22.04 -10.39
C THR A 153 -32.89 22.74 -11.17
N ALA A 154 -32.67 22.24 -12.40
CA ALA A 154 -32.39 22.94 -13.67
C ALA A 154 -31.06 23.74 -13.80
N SER A 155 -30.33 23.78 -14.92
CA SER A 155 -30.56 23.35 -16.32
C SER A 155 -29.25 23.48 -17.13
N SER A 156 -28.98 22.50 -17.98
CA SER A 156 -28.70 22.59 -19.42
C SER A 156 -28.12 23.89 -20.02
N ASP A 157 -26.95 23.79 -20.64
CA ASP A 157 -26.62 24.23 -22.02
C ASP A 157 -25.21 24.81 -22.13
N ARG A 158 -24.32 24.11 -22.86
CA ARG A 158 -23.61 24.62 -24.06
C ARG A 158 -22.37 23.80 -24.41
N GLU A 159 -22.58 22.80 -25.26
CA GLU A 159 -21.59 22.41 -26.26
C GLU A 159 -21.81 23.25 -27.53
N SER A 160 -20.90 24.15 -27.82
CA SER A 160 -20.43 24.49 -29.18
C SER A 160 -19.45 25.64 -29.08
N MET A 161 -18.16 25.36 -29.31
CA MET A 161 -17.16 26.26 -29.93
C MET A 161 -15.74 25.75 -29.69
N ILE A 162 -15.39 24.58 -30.26
CA ILE A 162 -13.98 24.23 -30.52
C ILE A 162 -13.88 23.68 -31.94
N SER A 163 -14.02 24.58 -32.91
CA SER A 163 -13.49 24.39 -34.26
C SER A 163 -13.05 25.75 -34.80
N ARG A 164 -11.80 26.12 -34.50
CA ARG A 164 -10.93 27.10 -35.20
C ARG A 164 -9.87 27.67 -34.25
N ALA A 165 -8.84 26.88 -33.95
CA ALA A 165 -7.57 27.41 -33.46
C ALA A 165 -6.42 26.40 -33.65
N TYR A 166 -6.35 25.75 -34.82
CA TYR A 166 -5.14 25.05 -35.24
C TYR A 166 -4.65 25.66 -36.54
N SER A 167 -3.88 26.74 -36.42
CA SER A 167 -2.97 27.23 -37.45
C SER A 167 -2.00 28.22 -36.84
N GLN A 168 -0.71 27.95 -37.04
CA GLN A 168 0.46 28.80 -36.78
C GLN A 168 0.89 28.87 -35.30
N SER A 169 2.07 28.38 -34.93
CA SER A 169 3.33 28.92 -35.40
C SER A 169 4.49 27.94 -35.16
N GLN A 170 5.30 27.75 -36.20
CA GLN A 170 6.65 27.20 -36.11
C GLN A 170 7.66 28.35 -35.95
N THR A 171 8.84 27.98 -35.43
CA THR A 171 10.14 28.65 -35.47
C THR A 171 10.55 29.48 -34.24
N SER A 172 11.42 28.90 -33.41
CA SER A 172 12.81 29.37 -33.24
C SER A 172 13.63 28.34 -32.44
N SER A 173 14.68 27.82 -33.06
CA SER A 173 15.62 26.86 -32.48
C SER A 173 16.61 27.57 -31.54
N LYS A 174 16.26 27.65 -30.26
CA LYS A 174 17.23 27.69 -29.16
C LYS A 174 17.60 26.25 -28.83
N SER A 175 18.84 25.99 -28.42
CA SER A 175 19.31 24.66 -27.99
C SER A 175 18.28 24.03 -27.05
N ILE A 176 17.54 23.05 -27.56
CA ILE A 176 16.40 22.46 -26.87
C ILE A 176 16.96 21.76 -25.64
N SER A 177 16.52 22.15 -24.43
CA SER A 177 16.87 21.40 -23.23
C SER A 177 16.32 19.98 -23.41
N MET A 178 17.18 18.96 -23.37
CA MET A 178 16.78 17.54 -23.49
C MET A 178 16.03 17.04 -22.24
N LEU A 179 15.50 17.93 -21.41
CA LEU A 179 14.75 17.53 -20.24
C LEU A 179 13.42 16.89 -20.68
N PRO A 180 13.02 15.75 -20.07
CA PRO A 180 11.70 15.20 -20.28
C PRO A 180 10.64 16.19 -19.83
N SER A 181 9.41 16.10 -20.36
CA SER A 181 8.32 16.99 -19.98
C SER A 181 8.01 16.90 -18.47
N GLU A 182 7.41 17.94 -17.90
CA GLU A 182 6.90 17.88 -16.53
C GLU A 182 5.70 16.92 -16.45
N PRO A 183 5.55 16.14 -15.36
CA PRO A 183 4.33 15.35 -15.16
C PRO A 183 3.11 16.28 -15.01
N LYS A 184 2.06 16.03 -15.79
CA LYS A 184 0.84 16.84 -15.75
C LYS A 184 -0.06 16.52 -14.55
N ILE A 185 -0.09 15.24 -14.16
CA ILE A 185 -0.83 14.73 -13.00
C ILE A 185 0.22 14.28 -11.98
N PHE A 186 0.24 14.93 -10.82
CA PHE A 186 1.26 14.69 -9.80
C PHE A 186 0.73 15.02 -8.40
N HIS A 187 0.27 13.99 -7.68
CA HIS A 187 -0.33 14.12 -6.34
C HIS A 187 0.35 13.21 -5.32
N GLY A 188 0.34 13.62 -4.04
CA GLY A 188 0.65 12.74 -2.91
C GLY A 188 2.14 12.47 -2.71
N ARG A 189 3.00 13.31 -3.27
CA ARG A 189 4.47 13.23 -3.17
C ARG A 189 5.09 14.48 -2.54
N GLU A 190 4.28 15.31 -1.89
CA GLU A 190 4.69 16.62 -1.37
C GLU A 190 5.77 16.49 -0.29
N SER A 191 5.70 15.44 0.54
CA SER A 191 6.71 15.15 1.56
C SER A 191 8.07 14.83 0.95
N GLU A 192 8.10 13.84 0.06
CA GLU A 192 9.32 13.36 -0.59
C GLU A 192 9.92 14.45 -1.48
N PHE A 193 9.06 15.20 -2.19
CA PHE A 193 9.45 16.34 -2.99
C PHE A 193 10.11 17.42 -2.12
N SER A 194 9.49 17.80 -1.00
CA SER A 194 10.03 18.78 -0.05
C SER A 194 11.37 18.32 0.53
N ASP A 195 11.50 17.05 0.88
CA ASP A 195 12.73 16.51 1.45
C ASP A 195 13.87 16.45 0.43
N ILE A 196 13.58 16.10 -0.83
CA ILE A 196 14.54 16.19 -1.93
C ILE A 196 14.99 17.65 -2.12
N LEU A 197 14.07 18.61 -2.15
CA LEU A 197 14.43 20.03 -2.29
C LEU A 197 15.32 20.52 -1.14
N LYS A 198 15.04 20.13 0.11
CA LYS A 198 15.89 20.46 1.25
C LYS A 198 17.30 19.89 1.09
N LEU A 199 17.43 18.63 0.68
CA LEU A 199 18.72 18.01 0.42
C LEU A 199 19.46 18.73 -0.70
N LEU A 200 18.74 19.11 -1.77
CA LEU A 200 19.32 19.79 -2.93
C LEU A 200 19.88 21.19 -2.62
N ARG A 201 19.52 21.79 -1.49
CA ARG A 201 20.11 23.07 -1.04
C ARG A 201 21.54 22.91 -0.53
N GLY A 202 21.95 21.71 -0.11
CA GLY A 202 23.32 21.42 0.32
C GLY A 202 24.37 21.47 -0.79
N GLU A 203 25.62 21.21 -0.40
CA GLU A 203 26.76 21.05 -1.31
C GLU A 203 26.83 19.61 -1.84
N ALA A 204 26.96 19.45 -3.16
CA ALA A 204 27.04 18.15 -3.85
C ALA A 204 26.05 17.07 -3.35
N PRO A 205 24.73 17.33 -3.31
CA PRO A 205 23.75 16.37 -2.81
C PRO A 205 23.72 15.08 -3.66
N ARG A 206 23.65 13.93 -3.00
CA ARG A 206 23.62 12.59 -3.61
C ARG A 206 22.37 11.88 -3.09
N ILE A 207 21.38 11.71 -3.95
CA ILE A 207 20.03 11.29 -3.56
C ILE A 207 19.62 10.05 -4.36
N ALA A 208 19.11 9.03 -3.68
CA ALA A 208 18.53 7.85 -4.33
C ALA A 208 17.02 7.80 -4.08
N ILE A 209 16.24 7.84 -5.16
CA ILE A 209 14.79 7.64 -5.15
C ILE A 209 14.54 6.16 -5.41
N LEU A 210 14.07 5.46 -4.37
CA LEU A 210 13.91 4.02 -4.33
C LEU A 210 12.44 3.62 -4.36
N GLY A 211 12.14 2.35 -4.67
CA GLY A 211 10.77 1.82 -4.63
C GLY A 211 10.50 0.77 -5.72
N ALA A 212 9.36 0.09 -5.57
CA ALA A 212 8.90 -0.88 -6.56
C ALA A 212 8.69 -0.23 -7.95
N GLY A 213 8.62 -1.07 -8.98
CA GLY A 213 8.23 -0.61 -10.31
C GLY A 213 6.82 0.00 -10.30
N GLY A 214 6.59 1.06 -11.07
CA GLY A 214 5.29 1.74 -11.10
C GLY A 214 4.95 2.66 -9.91
N MET A 215 5.90 2.89 -8.98
CA MET A 215 5.67 3.77 -7.80
C MET A 215 5.81 5.28 -8.06
N GLY A 216 6.10 5.70 -9.30
CA GLY A 216 6.24 7.12 -9.67
C GLY A 216 7.61 7.75 -9.38
N LYS A 217 8.68 6.94 -9.26
CA LYS A 217 10.06 7.41 -9.04
C LYS A 217 10.51 8.40 -10.13
N THR A 218 10.35 8.02 -11.40
CA THR A 218 10.65 8.84 -12.57
C THR A 218 9.80 10.11 -12.60
N SER A 219 8.50 10.01 -12.28
CA SER A 219 7.62 11.19 -12.20
C SER A 219 8.08 12.18 -11.12
N LEU A 220 8.48 11.70 -9.94
CA LEU A 220 9.05 12.55 -8.89
C LEU A 220 10.35 13.22 -9.33
N ALA A 221 11.27 12.48 -9.96
CA ALA A 221 12.51 13.05 -10.48
C ALA A 221 12.27 14.12 -11.56
N ARG A 222 11.27 13.91 -12.43
CA ARG A 222 10.85 14.88 -13.45
C ARG A 222 10.24 16.13 -12.81
N ALA A 223 9.37 15.99 -11.81
CA ALA A 223 8.82 17.15 -11.11
C ALA A 223 9.94 17.98 -10.44
N ILE A 224 10.93 17.32 -9.83
CA ILE A 224 12.07 17.99 -9.19
C ILE A 224 12.92 18.79 -10.19
N VAL A 225 13.23 18.22 -11.36
CA VAL A 225 14.11 18.90 -12.33
C VAL A 225 13.50 20.19 -12.88
N HIS A 226 12.17 20.27 -12.94
CA HIS A 226 11.42 21.45 -13.41
C HIS A 226 11.19 22.52 -12.34
N HIS A 227 11.36 22.18 -11.05
CA HIS A 227 11.09 23.11 -9.96
C HIS A 227 11.88 24.42 -10.07
N ALA A 228 11.25 25.55 -9.71
CA ALA A 228 11.83 26.89 -9.87
C ALA A 228 13.16 27.07 -9.11
N GLU A 229 13.28 26.55 -7.89
CA GLU A 229 14.54 26.60 -7.12
C GLU A 229 15.68 25.83 -7.82
N ILE A 230 15.35 24.70 -8.45
CA ILE A 230 16.32 23.85 -9.15
C ILE A 230 16.71 24.50 -10.48
N SER A 231 15.74 25.04 -11.19
CA SER A 231 15.96 25.86 -12.39
C SER A 231 16.84 27.07 -12.09
N GLY A 232 16.64 27.75 -10.95
CA GLY A 232 17.45 28.89 -10.53
C GLY A 232 18.89 28.52 -10.15
N LYS A 233 19.07 27.42 -9.41
CA LYS A 233 20.40 26.99 -8.93
C LYS A 233 21.29 26.39 -10.04
N TYR A 234 20.72 25.55 -10.90
CA TYR A 234 21.46 24.78 -11.91
C TYR A 234 21.29 25.31 -13.34
N ALA A 235 20.36 26.23 -13.58
CA ALA A 235 20.10 26.86 -14.89
C ALA A 235 19.97 25.83 -16.03
N GLN A 236 20.87 25.84 -17.01
CA GLN A 236 20.87 24.89 -18.13
C GLN A 236 21.71 23.62 -17.86
N HIS A 237 22.41 23.55 -16.72
CA HIS A 237 23.25 22.42 -16.31
C HIS A 237 22.46 21.36 -15.54
N ARG A 238 21.27 21.05 -16.07
CA ARG A 238 20.38 20.00 -15.57
C ARG A 238 20.29 18.93 -16.62
N TYR A 239 20.69 17.71 -16.26
CA TYR A 239 20.78 16.58 -17.17
C TYR A 239 19.91 15.46 -16.64
N PHE A 240 18.91 15.05 -17.44
CA PHE A 240 18.06 13.91 -17.13
C PHE A 240 18.37 12.80 -18.14
N ILE A 241 18.83 11.66 -17.64
CA ILE A 241 19.37 10.58 -18.47
C ILE A 241 18.65 9.29 -18.11
N ALA A 242 17.92 8.73 -19.06
CA ALA A 242 17.28 7.43 -18.92
C ALA A 242 18.26 6.30 -19.28
N CYS A 243 18.61 5.45 -18.31
CA CYS A 243 19.59 4.37 -18.46
C CYS A 243 18.99 3.07 -19.06
N ASN A 244 17.85 3.15 -19.76
CA ASN A 244 17.06 2.00 -20.21
C ASN A 244 17.77 1.07 -21.22
N SER A 245 18.87 1.50 -21.83
CA SER A 245 19.55 0.77 -22.90
C SER A 245 21.06 0.70 -22.72
N THR A 246 21.57 0.93 -21.51
CA THR A 246 23.00 0.86 -21.21
C THR A 246 23.34 -0.48 -20.58
N ALA A 247 24.24 -1.23 -21.21
CA ALA A 247 24.63 -2.56 -20.77
C ALA A 247 25.89 -2.57 -19.91
N ASN A 248 26.70 -1.50 -19.87
CA ASN A 248 27.95 -1.45 -19.11
C ASN A 248 28.40 -0.01 -18.80
N LYS A 249 29.50 0.12 -18.05
CA LYS A 249 30.12 1.40 -17.66
C LYS A 249 30.47 2.29 -18.85
N VAL A 250 31.00 1.72 -19.94
CA VAL A 250 31.43 2.48 -21.13
C VAL A 250 30.22 3.07 -21.83
N GLU A 251 29.15 2.30 -21.98
CA GLU A 251 27.89 2.77 -22.57
C GLU A 251 27.20 3.82 -21.69
N LEU A 252 27.23 3.66 -20.37
CA LEU A 252 26.73 4.69 -19.44
C LEU A 252 27.53 5.99 -19.57
N ALA A 253 28.86 5.91 -19.60
CA ALA A 253 29.71 7.08 -19.80
C ALA A 253 29.47 7.73 -21.17
N ALA A 254 29.26 6.93 -22.23
CA ALA A 254 28.92 7.44 -23.55
C ALA A 254 27.56 8.14 -23.58
N LEU A 255 26.55 7.57 -22.91
CA LEU A 255 25.22 8.16 -22.79
C LEU A 255 25.28 9.50 -22.04
N ILE A 256 26.04 9.56 -20.94
CA ILE A 256 26.28 10.81 -20.21
C ILE A 256 27.00 11.81 -21.10
N GLY A 257 28.08 11.40 -21.77
CA GLY A 257 28.85 12.26 -22.67
C GLY A 257 27.99 12.86 -23.78
N ALA A 258 27.07 12.08 -24.36
CA ALA A 258 26.14 12.57 -25.38
C ALA A 258 25.21 13.69 -24.84
N HIS A 259 24.67 13.54 -23.63
CA HIS A 259 23.84 14.58 -22.99
C HIS A 259 24.64 15.82 -22.58
N LEU A 260 25.93 15.66 -22.30
CA LEU A 260 26.87 16.75 -22.04
C LEU A 260 27.39 17.42 -23.34
N GLY A 261 27.04 16.90 -24.53
CA GLY A 261 27.51 17.41 -25.82
C GLY A 261 28.97 17.05 -26.15
N LEU A 262 29.52 16.02 -25.51
CA LEU A 262 30.87 15.54 -25.75
C LEU A 262 30.93 14.73 -27.05
N LYS A 263 32.02 14.88 -27.79
CA LYS A 263 32.26 14.08 -29.00
C LYS A 263 32.66 12.66 -28.61
N PRO A 264 32.26 11.64 -29.39
CA PRO A 264 32.76 10.27 -29.22
C PRO A 264 34.29 10.25 -29.22
N GLY A 265 34.89 9.47 -28.32
CA GLY A 265 36.33 9.40 -28.14
C GLY A 265 36.77 8.12 -27.44
N LYS A 266 38.09 7.90 -27.36
CA LYS A 266 38.66 6.67 -26.80
C LYS A 266 38.42 6.50 -25.29
N ASP A 267 38.35 7.60 -24.54
CA ASP A 267 38.07 7.57 -23.09
C ASP A 267 36.95 8.56 -22.74
N LEU A 268 35.71 8.12 -22.95
CA LEU A 268 34.52 8.92 -22.62
C LEU A 268 34.34 9.08 -21.10
N THR A 269 34.80 8.11 -20.30
CA THR A 269 34.76 8.20 -18.84
C THR A 269 35.58 9.40 -18.35
N GLN A 270 36.83 9.49 -18.79
CA GLN A 270 37.71 10.60 -18.45
C GLN A 270 37.17 11.93 -18.99
N ALA A 271 36.65 11.95 -20.22
CA ALA A 271 36.08 13.16 -20.81
C ALA A 271 34.86 13.68 -20.03
N VAL A 272 33.97 12.79 -19.59
CA VAL A 272 32.80 13.13 -18.74
C VAL A 272 33.27 13.73 -17.42
N VAL A 273 34.23 13.10 -16.74
CA VAL A 273 34.76 13.60 -15.46
C VAL A 273 35.40 14.97 -15.66
N GLN A 274 36.25 15.14 -16.67
CA GLN A 274 36.93 16.41 -16.97
C GLN A 274 35.94 17.54 -17.28
N PHE A 275 34.87 17.24 -18.01
CA PHE A 275 33.80 18.19 -18.26
C PHE A 275 33.12 18.62 -16.95
N LEU A 276 32.71 17.65 -16.12
CA LEU A 276 32.00 17.92 -14.87
C LEU A 276 32.85 18.62 -13.81
N VAL A 277 34.18 18.44 -13.84
CA VAL A 277 35.14 19.18 -12.97
C VAL A 277 35.13 20.68 -13.28
N THR A 278 35.04 21.04 -14.56
CA THR A 278 35.13 22.43 -15.03
C THR A 278 33.77 23.10 -15.22
N ALA A 279 32.70 22.30 -15.20
CA ALA A 279 31.34 22.77 -15.35
C ALA A 279 30.89 23.63 -14.15
N PRO A 280 29.96 24.58 -14.37
CA PRO A 280 29.21 25.19 -13.29
C PRO A 280 28.45 24.14 -12.46
N PRO A 281 27.91 24.51 -11.27
CA PRO A 281 27.10 23.61 -10.47
C PRO A 281 26.05 22.91 -11.33
N SER A 282 26.11 21.57 -11.35
CA SER A 282 25.34 20.74 -12.27
C SER A 282 24.48 19.74 -11.51
N LEU A 283 23.28 19.45 -12.03
CA LEU A 283 22.41 18.40 -11.54
C LEU A 283 22.35 17.27 -12.58
N LEU A 284 22.80 16.09 -12.19
CA LEU A 284 22.71 14.88 -12.98
C LEU A 284 21.66 13.94 -12.39
N ILE A 285 20.66 13.58 -13.19
CA ILE A 285 19.62 12.61 -12.84
C ILE A 285 19.82 11.38 -13.71
N LEU A 286 20.13 10.24 -13.07
CA LEU A 286 20.23 8.92 -13.71
C LEU A 286 18.96 8.13 -13.41
N ASP A 287 18.06 8.03 -14.37
CA ASP A 287 16.78 7.34 -14.25
C ASP A 287 16.91 5.88 -14.68
N ASN A 288 16.28 4.97 -13.94
CA ASN A 288 16.32 3.52 -14.14
C ASN A 288 17.74 2.94 -14.13
N LEU A 289 18.55 3.39 -13.17
CA LEU A 289 19.95 2.97 -13.02
C LEU A 289 20.08 1.45 -12.79
N GLU A 290 19.04 0.78 -12.27
CA GLU A 290 19.05 -0.68 -12.12
C GLU A 290 19.38 -1.43 -13.41
N THR A 291 19.04 -0.86 -14.58
CA THR A 291 19.28 -1.51 -15.88
C THR A 291 20.76 -1.84 -16.09
N VAL A 292 21.66 -0.96 -15.64
CA VAL A 292 23.12 -1.13 -15.77
C VAL A 292 23.79 -1.53 -14.45
N TRP A 293 23.20 -1.18 -13.31
CA TRP A 293 23.77 -1.46 -11.99
C TRP A 293 23.46 -2.87 -11.49
N GLU A 294 22.29 -3.43 -11.78
CA GLU A 294 21.82 -4.72 -11.24
C GLU A 294 22.61 -5.97 -11.70
N PRO A 295 23.18 -6.04 -12.93
CA PRO A 295 23.99 -7.20 -13.33
C PRO A 295 25.24 -7.35 -12.44
N THR A 296 25.35 -8.47 -11.72
CA THR A 296 26.37 -8.70 -10.67
C THR A 296 27.81 -8.53 -11.15
N GLU A 297 28.10 -8.89 -12.39
CA GLU A 297 29.42 -8.74 -13.02
C GLU A 297 29.84 -7.27 -13.19
N LEU A 298 28.86 -6.35 -13.25
CA LEU A 298 29.05 -4.93 -13.52
C LEU A 298 28.89 -4.05 -12.28
N HIS A 299 28.34 -4.60 -11.19
CA HIS A 299 28.09 -3.88 -9.93
C HIS A 299 29.31 -3.05 -9.48
N GLY A 300 30.50 -3.67 -9.44
CA GLY A 300 31.73 -3.03 -8.97
C GLY A 300 32.17 -1.87 -9.86
N ASP A 301 32.11 -2.04 -11.18
CA ASP A 301 32.51 -1.06 -12.19
C ASP A 301 31.60 0.17 -12.19
N ILE A 302 30.29 -0.03 -12.11
CA ILE A 302 29.31 1.05 -12.05
C ILE A 302 29.45 1.81 -10.73
N GLU A 303 29.64 1.12 -9.61
CA GLU A 303 29.85 1.76 -8.33
C GLU A 303 31.15 2.56 -8.27
N GLU A 304 32.24 2.10 -8.89
CA GLU A 304 33.48 2.87 -9.02
C GLU A 304 33.30 4.12 -9.87
N PHE A 305 32.56 4.01 -10.98
CA PHE A 305 32.25 5.16 -11.81
C PHE A 305 31.37 6.18 -11.08
N LEU A 306 30.35 5.72 -10.34
CA LEU A 306 29.53 6.59 -9.50
C LEU A 306 30.37 7.25 -8.41
N SER A 307 31.26 6.51 -7.74
CA SER A 307 32.19 7.07 -6.75
C SER A 307 32.99 8.21 -7.38
N LEU A 308 33.61 7.97 -8.55
CA LEU A 308 34.43 8.95 -9.26
C LEU A 308 33.69 10.25 -9.60
N ILE A 309 32.47 10.16 -10.14
CA ILE A 309 31.70 11.38 -10.46
C ILE A 309 31.16 12.06 -9.19
N THR A 310 30.89 11.29 -8.13
CA THR A 310 30.36 11.86 -6.88
C THR A 310 31.41 12.52 -6.00
N ASP A 311 32.70 12.34 -6.26
CA ASP A 311 33.78 13.11 -5.61
C ASP A 311 33.81 14.59 -6.07
N LEU A 312 33.11 14.91 -7.16
CA LEU A 312 33.04 16.25 -7.71
C LEU A 312 32.12 17.16 -6.87
N LYS A 313 32.69 18.17 -6.21
CA LYS A 313 31.94 19.11 -5.34
C LYS A 313 30.87 19.95 -6.07
N GLY A 314 31.02 20.12 -7.38
CA GLY A 314 30.07 20.85 -8.22
C GLY A 314 28.87 20.02 -8.68
N LEU A 315 28.86 18.70 -8.42
CA LEU A 315 27.85 17.79 -8.95
C LEU A 315 26.82 17.40 -7.89
N ALA A 316 25.56 17.70 -8.18
CA ALA A 316 24.42 17.05 -7.55
C ALA A 316 24.02 15.80 -8.34
N LEU A 317 23.80 14.69 -7.66
CA LEU A 317 23.36 13.42 -8.25
C LEU A 317 22.01 13.01 -7.68
N ILE A 318 21.06 12.73 -8.57
CA ILE A 318 19.84 11.97 -8.23
C ILE A 318 19.87 10.68 -9.04
N ILE A 319 19.61 9.55 -8.40
CA ILE A 319 19.35 8.30 -9.11
C ILE A 319 17.92 7.86 -8.84
N THR A 320 17.29 7.23 -9.83
CA THR A 320 16.13 6.37 -9.58
C THR A 320 16.57 4.93 -9.79
N THR A 321 16.19 4.06 -8.85
CA THR A 321 16.47 2.63 -8.97
C THR A 321 15.35 1.81 -8.34
N ARG A 322 15.18 0.59 -8.83
CA ARG A 322 14.18 -0.34 -8.33
C ARG A 322 14.65 -1.07 -7.08
N GLY A 323 13.69 -1.33 -6.20
CA GLY A 323 13.96 -1.98 -4.93
C GLY A 323 14.23 -0.98 -3.82
N ALA A 324 14.86 -1.45 -2.76
CA ALA A 324 15.12 -0.71 -1.52
C ALA A 324 16.62 -0.50 -1.23
N GLU A 325 17.48 -0.75 -2.22
CA GLU A 325 18.93 -0.75 -2.07
C GLU A 325 19.59 0.37 -2.87
N ARG A 326 20.73 0.86 -2.39
CA ARG A 326 21.51 1.92 -3.01
C ARG A 326 22.88 1.38 -3.42
N PRO A 327 23.48 1.88 -4.51
CA PRO A 327 24.89 1.64 -4.83
C PRO A 327 25.81 1.93 -3.63
N ALA A 328 26.71 1.00 -3.30
CA ALA A 328 27.42 1.02 -2.01
C ALA A 328 28.58 2.03 -1.94
N LYS A 329 29.32 2.23 -3.04
CA LYS A 329 30.49 3.14 -3.09
C LYS A 329 30.13 4.64 -3.22
N VAL A 330 28.91 5.04 -2.87
CA VAL A 330 28.46 6.44 -2.90
C VAL A 330 28.09 6.92 -1.50
N GLN A 331 28.64 8.06 -1.08
CA GLN A 331 28.25 8.70 0.18
C GLN A 331 26.90 9.43 0.02
N TRP A 332 25.80 8.70 0.15
CA TRP A 332 24.44 9.24 0.02
C TRP A 332 24.11 10.29 1.09
N SER A 333 23.45 11.37 0.67
CA SER A 333 23.01 12.47 1.53
C SER A 333 22.00 12.01 2.59
N ARG A 334 22.03 12.68 3.75
CA ARG A 334 21.18 12.38 4.92
C ARG A 334 20.19 13.51 5.20
N PRO A 335 18.97 13.20 5.69
CA PRO A 335 18.43 11.86 5.95
C PRO A 335 18.16 11.08 4.65
N PHE A 336 18.12 9.74 4.76
CA PHE A 336 17.77 8.89 3.63
C PHE A 336 16.29 9.01 3.31
N LEU A 337 15.96 9.16 2.03
CA LEU A 337 14.59 8.95 1.54
C LEU A 337 14.22 7.48 1.70
N LEU A 338 13.07 7.22 2.31
CA LEU A 338 12.50 5.88 2.33
C LEU A 338 12.07 5.48 0.90
N PRO A 339 12.08 4.19 0.56
CA PRO A 339 11.50 3.74 -0.71
C PRO A 339 10.05 4.23 -0.84
N LEU A 340 9.70 4.74 -2.02
CA LEU A 340 8.37 5.28 -2.28
C LEU A 340 7.30 4.23 -2.00
N GLN A 341 6.35 4.62 -1.17
CA GLN A 341 5.18 3.81 -0.83
C GLN A 341 4.03 4.09 -1.80
N PRO A 342 2.99 3.24 -1.83
CA PRO A 342 1.75 3.57 -2.51
C PRO A 342 1.20 4.94 -2.11
N LEU A 343 0.36 5.53 -2.96
CA LEU A 343 -0.27 6.81 -2.64
C LEU A 343 -1.21 6.66 -1.44
N LYS A 344 -1.37 7.75 -0.69
CA LYS A 344 -2.46 7.84 0.27
C LYS A 344 -3.78 7.89 -0.51
N LEU A 345 -4.85 7.37 0.09
CA LEU A 345 -6.17 7.29 -0.53
C LEU A 345 -6.61 8.61 -1.18
N GLN A 346 -6.47 9.74 -0.49
CA GLN A 346 -6.83 11.05 -1.02
C GLN A 346 -6.07 11.40 -2.32
N ALA A 347 -4.76 11.15 -2.37
CA ALA A 347 -3.95 11.42 -3.57
C ALA A 347 -4.23 10.40 -4.68
N ALA A 348 -4.57 9.16 -4.33
CA ALA A 348 -5.00 8.14 -5.28
C ALA A 348 -6.33 8.54 -5.95
N GLN A 349 -7.31 9.02 -5.16
CA GLN A 349 -8.57 9.57 -5.65
C GLN A 349 -8.35 10.77 -6.58
N GLN A 350 -7.52 11.74 -6.19
CA GLN A 350 -7.20 12.89 -7.04
C GLN A 350 -6.55 12.45 -8.35
N THR A 351 -5.61 11.51 -8.29
CA THR A 351 -4.96 10.97 -9.50
C THR A 351 -5.96 10.24 -10.40
N PHE A 352 -6.92 9.51 -9.83
CA PHE A 352 -7.95 8.82 -10.57
C PHE A 352 -8.91 9.80 -11.26
N ILE A 353 -9.38 10.81 -10.52
CA ILE A 353 -10.33 11.83 -11.01
C ILE A 353 -9.71 12.65 -12.14
N ASP A 354 -8.43 13.03 -12.03
CA ASP A 354 -7.72 13.77 -13.08
C ASP A 354 -7.55 12.96 -14.39
N ILE A 355 -7.74 11.64 -14.34
CA ILE A 355 -7.60 10.74 -15.51
C ILE A 355 -8.95 10.35 -16.10
N ALA A 356 -9.91 9.96 -15.27
CA ALA A 356 -11.17 9.35 -15.71
C ALA A 356 -12.37 10.30 -15.78
N GLU A 357 -12.17 11.59 -15.43
CA GLU A 357 -13.20 12.64 -15.32
C GLU A 357 -14.37 12.28 -14.36
N ASP A 358 -14.82 13.24 -13.52
CA ASP A 358 -15.66 12.94 -12.36
C ASP A 358 -17.16 12.81 -12.68
N HIS A 359 -17.61 11.60 -13.00
CA HIS A 359 -19.03 11.24 -13.15
C HIS A 359 -19.45 10.02 -12.32
N HIS A 360 -18.57 9.50 -11.48
CA HIS A 360 -18.77 8.27 -10.72
C HIS A 360 -18.97 8.56 -9.23
N SER A 361 -19.73 7.70 -8.54
CA SER A 361 -19.92 7.89 -7.10
C SER A 361 -18.59 7.69 -6.35
N PRO A 362 -18.37 8.40 -5.22
CA PRO A 362 -17.19 8.21 -4.39
C PRO A 362 -16.98 6.75 -3.95
N GLU A 363 -18.07 6.01 -3.72
CA GLU A 363 -18.05 4.61 -3.30
C GLU A 363 -17.54 3.68 -4.41
N ASP A 364 -17.86 3.97 -5.67
CA ASP A 364 -17.38 3.19 -6.82
C ASP A 364 -15.89 3.43 -7.06
N ILE A 365 -15.46 4.69 -6.94
CA ILE A 365 -14.04 5.07 -7.03
C ILE A 365 -13.25 4.36 -5.91
N GLU A 366 -13.75 4.36 -4.67
CA GLU A 366 -13.10 3.68 -3.55
C GLU A 366 -12.99 2.17 -3.79
N GLN A 367 -14.05 1.54 -4.29
CA GLN A 367 -14.05 0.11 -4.63
C GLN A 367 -13.02 -0.21 -5.72
N VAL A 368 -12.94 0.58 -6.79
CA VAL A 368 -11.95 0.39 -7.86
C VAL A 368 -10.52 0.62 -7.35
N LEU A 369 -10.28 1.68 -6.57
CA LEU A 369 -8.97 1.96 -6.00
C LEU A 369 -8.49 0.86 -5.05
N SER A 370 -9.40 0.22 -4.31
CA SER A 370 -9.09 -0.91 -3.44
C SER A 370 -8.44 -2.09 -4.17
N LEU A 371 -8.62 -2.19 -5.50
CA LEU A 371 -8.02 -3.23 -6.35
C LEU A 371 -6.55 -2.94 -6.70
N THR A 372 -6.11 -1.71 -6.52
CA THR A 372 -4.78 -1.24 -6.97
C THR A 372 -3.75 -1.16 -5.86
N ASP A 373 -4.16 -1.34 -4.59
CA ASP A 373 -3.39 -0.99 -3.39
C ASP A 373 -2.81 0.44 -3.46
N ASN A 374 -3.51 1.36 -4.14
CA ASN A 374 -3.07 2.74 -4.40
C ASN A 374 -1.71 2.85 -5.11
N MET A 375 -1.30 1.85 -5.88
CA MET A 375 -0.08 1.91 -6.69
C MET A 375 -0.29 2.86 -7.87
N PRO A 376 0.53 3.93 -8.06
CA PRO A 376 0.33 4.94 -9.11
C PRO A 376 0.13 4.38 -10.52
N LEU A 377 0.96 3.43 -10.95
CA LEU A 377 0.83 2.83 -12.27
C LEU A 377 -0.47 2.03 -12.42
N ALA A 378 -0.89 1.30 -11.38
CA ALA A 378 -2.14 0.55 -11.41
C ALA A 378 -3.36 1.48 -11.42
N ILE A 379 -3.31 2.58 -10.65
CA ILE A 379 -4.33 3.65 -10.69
C ILE A 379 -4.43 4.22 -12.10
N ASN A 380 -3.30 4.58 -12.71
CA ASN A 380 -3.29 5.15 -14.06
C ASN A 380 -3.90 4.20 -15.10
N LEU A 381 -3.57 2.90 -15.02
CA LEU A 381 -4.11 1.90 -15.95
C LEU A 381 -5.61 1.68 -15.74
N ILE A 382 -6.07 1.53 -14.49
CA ILE A 382 -7.48 1.29 -14.20
C ILE A 382 -8.34 2.52 -14.46
N ALA A 383 -7.83 3.73 -14.19
CA ALA A 383 -8.54 4.97 -14.44
C ALA A 383 -8.82 5.17 -15.95
N HIS A 384 -7.83 4.91 -16.82
CA HIS A 384 -8.05 4.94 -18.27
C HIS A 384 -9.04 3.86 -18.77
N LEU A 385 -9.15 2.73 -18.08
CA LEU A 385 -10.16 1.72 -18.41
C LEU A 385 -11.55 2.14 -17.94
N VAL A 386 -11.65 2.75 -16.76
CA VAL A 386 -12.91 3.31 -16.24
C VAL A 386 -13.41 4.45 -17.12
N ASP A 387 -12.52 5.33 -17.58
CA ASP A 387 -12.83 6.42 -18.52
C ASP A 387 -13.58 5.91 -19.78
N VAL A 388 -13.25 4.69 -20.22
CA VAL A 388 -13.85 4.06 -21.41
C VAL A 388 -15.05 3.17 -21.08
N GLU A 389 -15.02 2.40 -19.99
CA GLU A 389 -15.96 1.31 -19.72
C GLU A 389 -16.87 1.53 -18.49
N GLY A 390 -16.53 2.47 -17.63
CA GLY A 390 -17.21 2.77 -16.35
C GLY A 390 -16.83 1.84 -15.18
N CYS A 391 -16.99 2.33 -13.95
CA CYS A 391 -16.63 1.60 -12.73
C CYS A 391 -17.32 0.24 -12.59
N SER A 392 -18.62 0.16 -12.83
CA SER A 392 -19.41 -1.07 -12.64
C SER A 392 -18.96 -2.22 -13.54
N THR A 393 -18.64 -1.91 -14.80
CA THR A 393 -18.09 -2.87 -15.76
C THR A 393 -16.74 -3.40 -15.30
N ILE A 394 -15.83 -2.49 -14.88
CA ILE A 394 -14.49 -2.84 -14.42
C ILE A 394 -14.53 -3.68 -13.15
N LEU A 395 -15.41 -3.35 -12.20
CA LEU A 395 -15.61 -4.15 -10.98
C LEU A 395 -16.13 -5.55 -11.32
N SER A 396 -17.11 -5.67 -12.22
CA SER A 396 -17.65 -6.96 -12.64
C SER A 396 -16.62 -7.82 -13.38
N ARG A 397 -15.82 -7.21 -14.26
CA ARG A 397 -14.72 -7.89 -14.97
C ARG A 397 -13.62 -8.33 -14.00
N TRP A 398 -13.32 -7.53 -12.99
CA TRP A 398 -12.33 -7.90 -11.96
C TRP A 398 -12.77 -9.14 -11.17
N GLU A 399 -14.07 -9.27 -10.87
CA GLU A 399 -14.60 -10.47 -10.21
C GLU A 399 -14.39 -11.74 -11.04
N ALA A 400 -14.53 -11.64 -12.37
CA ALA A 400 -14.33 -12.75 -13.29
C ALA A 400 -12.85 -13.08 -13.56
N ASP A 401 -12.04 -12.07 -13.90
CA ASP A 401 -10.71 -12.29 -14.49
C ASP A 401 -9.53 -11.66 -13.69
N ARG A 402 -9.81 -11.03 -12.54
CA ARG A 402 -8.84 -10.39 -11.63
C ARG A 402 -7.85 -9.49 -12.40
N THR A 403 -6.57 -9.84 -12.44
CA THR A 403 -5.49 -9.01 -13.01
C THR A 403 -5.49 -8.82 -14.52
N SER A 404 -6.24 -9.61 -15.29
CA SER A 404 -6.32 -9.33 -16.73
C SER A 404 -6.77 -7.89 -16.98
N VAL A 405 -7.69 -7.39 -16.16
CA VAL A 405 -8.25 -6.04 -16.28
C VAL A 405 -7.16 -4.97 -16.15
N ILE A 406 -6.34 -4.99 -15.09
CA ILE A 406 -5.28 -3.98 -14.90
C ILE A 406 -4.16 -4.12 -15.97
N SER A 407 -3.97 -5.32 -16.54
CA SER A 407 -2.93 -5.60 -17.53
C SER A 407 -3.37 -5.38 -19.00
N GLU A 408 -4.65 -5.09 -19.25
CA GLU A 408 -5.23 -4.95 -20.61
C GLU A 408 -5.29 -3.51 -21.14
N GLY A 409 -4.73 -2.52 -20.42
CA GLY A 409 -4.65 -1.14 -20.90
C GLY A 409 -3.99 -1.00 -22.29
N TYR A 410 -4.36 0.07 -23.00
CA TYR A 410 -4.20 0.42 -24.43
C TYR A 410 -2.92 0.05 -25.21
N ASP A 411 -1.88 -0.53 -24.61
CA ASP A 411 -0.65 -0.95 -25.30
C ASP A 411 -0.26 -2.41 -24.99
N LYS A 412 0.09 -3.14 -26.06
CA LYS A 412 0.22 -4.60 -26.11
C LYS A 412 1.27 -5.10 -25.10
N ARG A 413 0.82 -5.82 -24.06
CA ARG A 413 1.63 -6.45 -22.97
C ARG A 413 2.17 -5.44 -21.94
N SER A 414 1.22 -4.72 -21.34
CA SER A 414 1.20 -4.15 -19.97
C SER A 414 2.55 -3.78 -19.34
N ASN A 415 2.78 -2.47 -19.24
CA ASN A 415 3.92 -1.88 -18.52
C ASN A 415 4.04 -2.40 -17.06
N LEU A 416 2.93 -2.85 -16.47
CA LEU A 416 2.89 -3.38 -15.12
C LEU A 416 3.40 -4.83 -15.04
N ASP A 417 2.92 -5.75 -15.88
CA ASP A 417 3.42 -7.14 -15.93
C ASP A 417 4.90 -7.16 -16.32
N LEU A 418 5.28 -6.34 -17.31
CA LEU A 418 6.68 -6.19 -17.71
C LEU A 418 7.54 -5.68 -16.54
N SER A 419 7.07 -4.67 -15.81
CA SER A 419 7.72 -4.16 -14.60
C SER A 419 7.90 -5.23 -13.53
N ILE A 420 6.87 -6.03 -13.25
CA ILE A 420 6.96 -7.12 -12.26
C ILE A 420 7.92 -8.20 -12.75
N SER A 421 7.82 -8.62 -14.02
CA SER A 421 8.68 -9.65 -14.62
C SER A 421 10.17 -9.28 -14.61
N MET A 422 10.51 -8.02 -14.86
CA MET A 422 11.88 -7.51 -14.77
C MET A 422 12.41 -7.57 -13.34
N SER A 423 11.56 -7.31 -12.34
CA SER A 423 11.95 -7.40 -10.92
C SER A 423 12.16 -8.86 -10.50
N LEU A 424 11.31 -9.77 -10.97
CA LEU A 424 11.45 -11.21 -10.74
C LEU A 424 12.68 -11.82 -11.40
N SER A 425 13.04 -11.33 -12.58
CA SER A 425 14.20 -11.81 -13.34
C SER A 425 15.51 -11.13 -12.91
N SER A 426 15.48 -10.30 -11.87
CA SER A 426 16.66 -9.58 -11.41
C SER A 426 17.71 -10.53 -10.82
N PRO A 427 19.01 -10.27 -11.05
CA PRO A 427 20.10 -10.99 -10.40
C PRO A 427 19.96 -11.12 -8.88
N ARG A 428 19.49 -10.08 -8.17
CA ARG A 428 19.24 -10.16 -6.72
C ARG A 428 18.15 -11.16 -6.35
N MET A 429 17.12 -11.29 -7.17
CA MET A 429 16.06 -12.27 -6.96
C MET A 429 16.56 -13.69 -7.25
N ASN A 430 17.31 -13.87 -8.34
CA ASN A 430 17.81 -15.17 -8.79
C ASN A 430 18.97 -15.71 -7.96
N SER A 431 19.67 -14.84 -7.20
CA SER A 431 20.79 -15.25 -6.35
C SER A 431 20.37 -15.97 -5.07
N VAL A 432 19.09 -15.86 -4.68
CA VAL A 432 18.55 -16.53 -3.48
C VAL A 432 17.56 -17.61 -3.89
N LEU A 433 17.99 -18.86 -3.70
CA LEU A 433 17.14 -20.02 -3.90
C LEU A 433 15.87 -19.91 -3.05
N HIS A 434 14.72 -20.27 -3.62
CA HIS A 434 13.39 -20.21 -2.98
C HIS A 434 12.81 -18.82 -2.68
N ALA A 435 13.48 -17.70 -3.01
CA ALA A 435 12.87 -16.38 -2.84
C ALA A 435 11.57 -16.23 -3.66
N GLN A 436 11.56 -16.73 -4.91
CA GLN A 436 10.38 -16.74 -5.76
C GLN A 436 9.30 -17.71 -5.25
N ASP A 437 9.72 -18.84 -4.68
CA ASP A 437 8.81 -19.80 -4.06
C ASP A 437 8.09 -19.16 -2.86
N LEU A 438 8.79 -18.40 -2.00
CA LEU A 438 8.16 -17.64 -0.91
C LEU A 438 7.17 -16.59 -1.44
N LEU A 439 7.55 -15.84 -2.48
CA LEU A 439 6.67 -14.84 -3.10
C LEU A 439 5.41 -15.48 -3.71
N SER A 440 5.52 -16.70 -4.25
CA SER A 440 4.38 -17.43 -4.83
C SER A 440 3.30 -17.83 -3.81
N LEU A 441 3.61 -17.81 -2.51
CA LEU A 441 2.66 -18.09 -1.43
C LEU A 441 1.82 -16.87 -1.03
N LEU A 442 2.38 -15.66 -1.12
CA LEU A 442 1.71 -14.42 -0.71
C LEU A 442 0.37 -14.11 -1.42
N PRO A 443 0.11 -14.54 -2.67
CA PRO A 443 -1.22 -14.43 -3.27
C PRO A 443 -2.31 -15.11 -2.44
N MET A 444 -2.01 -16.25 -1.81
CA MET A 444 -2.94 -17.01 -0.99
C MET A 444 -3.06 -16.48 0.45
N LEU A 445 -2.28 -15.45 0.79
CA LEU A 445 -2.14 -14.94 2.16
C LEU A 445 -2.36 -13.41 2.18
N PRO A 446 -3.61 -12.92 2.09
CA PRO A 446 -3.92 -11.49 2.06
C PRO A 446 -3.40 -10.70 3.27
N ASP A 447 -3.40 -11.30 4.47
CA ASP A 447 -2.87 -10.69 5.69
C ASP A 447 -1.33 -10.78 5.77
N GLY A 448 -0.69 -11.46 4.82
CA GLY A 448 0.74 -11.72 4.83
C GLY A 448 1.16 -12.67 5.95
N LEU A 449 2.46 -12.70 6.25
CA LEU A 449 3.06 -13.51 7.31
C LEU A 449 4.02 -12.70 8.17
N SER A 450 3.95 -12.86 9.48
CA SER A 450 4.96 -12.41 10.43
C SER A 450 6.18 -13.32 10.44
N ASP A 451 7.28 -12.87 11.05
CA ASP A 451 8.49 -13.70 11.21
C ASP A 451 8.24 -14.99 11.99
N VAL A 452 7.35 -14.93 13.00
CA VAL A 452 6.99 -16.09 13.80
C VAL A 452 6.26 -17.13 12.94
N GLU A 453 5.30 -16.69 12.13
CA GLU A 453 4.53 -17.60 11.25
C GLU A 453 5.38 -18.14 10.11
N LEU A 454 6.31 -17.34 9.56
CA LEU A 454 7.28 -17.83 8.58
C LEU A 454 8.10 -19.00 9.15
N LEU A 455 8.59 -18.88 10.39
CA LEU A 455 9.32 -19.96 11.06
C LEU A 455 8.42 -21.16 11.40
N GLN A 456 7.19 -20.91 11.87
CA GLN A 456 6.24 -21.96 12.26
C GLN A 456 5.67 -22.72 11.05
N SER A 457 5.67 -22.12 9.87
CA SER A 457 5.20 -22.75 8.63
C SER A 457 6.06 -23.93 8.18
N LYS A 458 7.27 -24.12 8.74
CA LYS A 458 8.19 -25.23 8.43
C LYS A 458 8.39 -25.43 6.92
N LEU A 459 8.51 -24.32 6.19
CA LEU A 459 8.80 -24.35 4.76
C LEU A 459 10.18 -24.98 4.52
N PRO A 460 10.37 -25.75 3.44
CA PRO A 460 11.64 -26.43 3.12
C PRO A 460 12.66 -25.44 2.54
N PHE A 461 12.86 -24.30 3.20
CA PHE A 461 13.80 -23.25 2.80
C PHE A 461 14.96 -23.23 3.78
N GLU A 462 16.18 -23.37 3.28
CA GLU A 462 17.39 -23.33 4.13
C GLU A 462 17.53 -21.98 4.86
N ASP A 463 17.23 -20.88 4.16
CA ASP A 463 17.29 -19.52 4.72
C ASP A 463 16.06 -18.68 4.32
N ILE A 464 14.98 -18.85 5.10
CA ILE A 464 13.73 -18.10 4.93
C ILE A 464 13.91 -16.60 5.16
N GLN A 465 14.86 -16.19 6.01
CA GLN A 465 15.10 -14.79 6.33
C GLN A 465 15.82 -14.08 5.18
N ASN A 466 16.75 -14.77 4.52
CA ASN A 466 17.35 -14.28 3.28
C ASN A 466 16.30 -14.19 2.16
N CYS A 467 15.42 -15.19 2.02
CA CYS A 467 14.29 -15.11 1.08
C CYS A 467 13.44 -13.86 1.32
N LYS A 468 12.97 -13.66 2.57
CA LYS A 468 12.21 -12.47 2.99
C LYS A 468 12.97 -11.17 2.68
N THR A 469 14.24 -11.12 3.04
CA THR A 469 15.09 -9.94 2.84
C THR A 469 15.24 -9.61 1.36
N THR A 470 15.40 -10.61 0.49
CA THR A 470 15.45 -10.44 -0.96
C THR A 470 14.15 -9.89 -1.52
N LEU A 471 12.99 -10.37 -1.05
CA LEU A 471 11.70 -9.82 -1.48
C LEU A 471 11.51 -8.35 -1.10
N ILE A 472 12.01 -7.95 0.07
CA ILE A 472 11.99 -6.55 0.52
C ILE A 472 12.99 -5.71 -0.28
N ARG A 473 14.21 -6.21 -0.50
CA ARG A 473 15.28 -5.51 -1.26
C ARG A 473 14.89 -5.27 -2.71
N THR A 474 14.17 -6.20 -3.33
CA THR A 474 13.63 -6.08 -4.69
C THR A 474 12.32 -5.27 -4.75
N ALA A 475 11.75 -4.91 -3.59
CA ALA A 475 10.44 -4.28 -3.43
C ALA A 475 9.28 -5.05 -4.09
N LEU A 476 9.42 -6.37 -4.21
CA LEU A 476 8.34 -7.29 -4.59
C LEU A 476 7.41 -7.60 -3.41
N ALA A 477 7.92 -7.41 -2.18
CA ALA A 477 7.14 -7.44 -0.95
C ALA A 477 7.55 -6.28 -0.03
N TYR A 478 6.72 -5.98 0.95
CA TYR A 478 6.95 -4.97 1.97
C TYR A 478 6.53 -5.48 3.34
N LEU A 479 6.97 -4.79 4.39
CA LEU A 479 6.49 -5.00 5.75
C LEU A 479 5.45 -3.94 6.07
N ASP A 480 4.25 -4.37 6.47
CA ASP A 480 3.23 -3.46 6.94
C ASP A 480 3.55 -2.90 8.35
N ASP A 481 2.67 -2.05 8.89
CA ASP A 481 2.81 -1.47 10.22
C ASP A 481 2.88 -2.53 11.34
N LYS A 482 2.31 -3.72 11.09
CA LYS A 482 2.34 -4.88 11.99
C LYS A 482 3.55 -5.79 11.75
N LYS A 483 4.50 -5.38 10.90
CA LYS A 483 5.71 -6.14 10.51
C LYS A 483 5.40 -7.47 9.83
N ARG A 484 4.25 -7.55 9.14
CA ARG A 484 3.88 -8.72 8.34
C ARG A 484 4.34 -8.50 6.90
N LEU A 485 4.96 -9.54 6.34
CA LEU A 485 5.41 -9.59 4.95
C LEU A 485 4.19 -9.70 4.04
N ARG A 486 3.95 -8.67 3.23
CA ARG A 486 2.84 -8.59 2.28
C ARG A 486 3.35 -8.23 0.88
N ALA A 487 2.59 -8.61 -0.13
CA ALA A 487 2.79 -8.16 -1.50
C ALA A 487 1.57 -7.35 -1.93
N LEU A 488 1.78 -6.36 -2.79
CA LEU A 488 0.69 -5.53 -3.32
C LEU A 488 -0.22 -6.38 -4.21
N ILE A 489 -1.51 -6.04 -4.28
CA ILE A 489 -2.52 -6.76 -5.08
C ILE A 489 -2.03 -6.99 -6.51
N PRO A 490 -1.51 -6.00 -7.27
CA PRO A 490 -1.03 -6.27 -8.63
C PRO A 490 0.08 -7.33 -8.70
N ILE A 491 0.98 -7.37 -7.71
CA ILE A 491 2.06 -8.37 -7.64
C ILE A 491 1.48 -9.74 -7.27
N ARG A 492 0.58 -9.80 -6.28
CA ARG A 492 -0.08 -11.03 -5.84
C ARG A 492 -0.83 -11.69 -6.99
N GLU A 493 -1.58 -10.90 -7.73
CA GLU A 493 -2.37 -11.38 -8.84
C GLU A 493 -1.50 -11.80 -10.05
N TYR A 494 -0.43 -11.05 -10.36
CA TYR A 494 0.57 -11.48 -11.34
C TYR A 494 1.17 -12.85 -10.97
N MET A 495 1.59 -13.02 -9.71
CA MET A 495 2.15 -14.28 -9.22
C MET A 495 1.13 -15.41 -9.26
N ARG A 496 -0.13 -15.17 -8.85
CA ARG A 496 -1.21 -16.17 -8.94
C ARG A 496 -1.37 -16.72 -10.35
N LYS A 497 -1.31 -15.85 -11.36
CA LYS A 497 -1.53 -16.21 -12.78
C LYS A 497 -0.30 -16.85 -13.43
N ARG A 498 0.90 -16.35 -13.15
CA ARG A 498 2.13 -16.73 -13.88
C ARG A 498 3.05 -17.68 -13.12
N HIS A 499 3.02 -17.65 -11.80
CA HIS A 499 3.94 -18.37 -10.92
C HIS A 499 3.20 -18.95 -9.70
N PRO A 500 2.23 -19.86 -9.89
CA PRO A 500 1.50 -20.46 -8.79
C PRO A 500 2.45 -21.28 -7.88
N PRO A 501 2.17 -21.33 -6.56
CA PRO A 501 3.02 -22.05 -5.62
C PRO A 501 2.97 -23.55 -5.84
N ARG A 502 4.08 -24.23 -5.53
CA ARG A 502 4.16 -25.70 -5.55
C ARG A 502 3.27 -26.29 -4.46
N ASN A 503 2.62 -27.42 -4.75
CA ASN A 503 1.70 -28.08 -3.83
C ASN A 503 2.33 -28.44 -2.47
N GLU A 504 3.62 -28.76 -2.43
CA GLU A 504 4.35 -29.05 -1.18
C GLU A 504 4.40 -27.83 -0.25
N LEU A 505 4.70 -26.65 -0.80
CA LEU A 505 4.75 -25.39 -0.04
C LEU A 505 3.37 -24.99 0.46
N VAL A 506 2.36 -25.17 -0.40
CA VAL A 506 0.95 -24.96 -0.04
C VAL A 506 0.59 -25.86 1.16
N LYS A 507 0.92 -27.16 1.12
CA LYS A 507 0.67 -28.08 2.24
C LYS A 507 1.31 -27.63 3.55
N CYS A 508 2.54 -27.12 3.53
CA CYS A 508 3.21 -26.60 4.72
C CYS A 508 2.45 -25.42 5.36
N VAL A 509 2.05 -24.45 4.53
CA VAL A 509 1.27 -23.28 4.99
C VAL A 509 -0.11 -23.70 5.50
N PHE A 510 -0.79 -24.60 4.79
CA PHE A 510 -2.08 -25.14 5.24
C PHE A 510 -1.96 -25.84 6.60
N LYS A 511 -0.95 -26.69 6.77
CA LYS A 511 -0.70 -27.38 8.04
C LYS A 511 -0.50 -26.40 9.19
N HIS A 512 0.24 -25.31 8.97
CA HIS A 512 0.41 -24.27 9.99
C HIS A 512 -0.91 -23.62 10.41
N PHE A 513 -1.75 -23.24 9.46
CA PHE A 513 -3.07 -22.66 9.78
C PHE A 513 -4.03 -23.68 10.39
N GLN A 514 -3.90 -24.96 10.04
CA GLN A 514 -4.63 -26.04 10.71
C GLN A 514 -4.21 -26.18 12.18
N GLU A 515 -2.90 -26.21 12.46
CA GLU A 515 -2.39 -26.24 13.85
C GLU A 515 -2.88 -25.01 14.64
N LEU A 516 -2.93 -23.83 14.02
CA LEU A 516 -3.48 -22.61 14.64
C LEU A 516 -4.99 -22.75 14.96
N LEU A 517 -5.77 -23.36 14.07
CA LEU A 517 -7.20 -23.62 14.28
C LEU A 517 -7.43 -24.76 15.29
N GLU A 518 -6.54 -25.73 15.40
CA GLU A 518 -6.61 -26.78 16.42
C GLU A 518 -6.38 -26.21 17.82
N LEU A 519 -5.48 -25.23 17.97
CA LEU A 519 -5.32 -24.51 19.24
C LEU A 519 -6.64 -23.86 19.72
N LEU A 520 -7.58 -23.50 18.84
CA LEU A 520 -8.90 -23.02 19.26
C LEU A 520 -9.75 -24.09 19.96
N LYS A 521 -9.58 -25.37 19.59
CA LYS A 521 -10.42 -26.48 20.06
C LYS A 521 -10.19 -26.76 21.54
N ASP A 522 -8.92 -26.71 21.97
CA ASP A 522 -8.51 -26.96 23.35
C ASP A 522 -9.03 -25.88 24.33
N PHE A 523 -9.37 -24.69 23.84
CA PHE A 523 -9.94 -23.60 24.65
C PHE A 523 -11.48 -23.57 24.69
N SER A 524 -12.15 -24.59 24.14
CA SER A 524 -13.61 -24.71 24.24
C SER A 524 -14.13 -24.89 25.68
N GLY A 525 -13.27 -25.09 26.69
CA GLY A 525 -13.63 -25.26 28.10
C GLY A 525 -13.28 -24.12 29.09
N THR A 526 -12.26 -23.30 28.82
CA THR A 526 -11.71 -22.27 29.74
C THR A 526 -11.49 -20.93 29.02
N GLU A 527 -11.28 -19.83 29.76
CA GLU A 527 -11.06 -18.49 29.19
C GLU A 527 -10.05 -18.53 28.03
N MET A 528 -10.48 -18.17 26.82
CA MET A 528 -9.59 -18.16 25.64
C MET A 528 -8.38 -17.28 25.92
N ASN A 529 -7.19 -17.81 25.69
CA ASN A 529 -5.98 -17.01 25.75
C ASN A 529 -6.09 -15.85 24.76
N SER A 530 -6.03 -14.61 25.26
CA SER A 530 -6.14 -13.40 24.45
C SER A 530 -5.09 -13.34 23.34
N ALA A 531 -3.92 -13.98 23.54
CA ALA A 531 -2.88 -14.09 22.51
C ALA A 531 -3.33 -14.93 21.31
N THR A 532 -4.02 -16.06 21.54
CA THR A 532 -4.50 -16.95 20.47
C THR A 532 -5.60 -16.27 19.65
N VAL A 533 -6.53 -15.58 20.31
CA VAL A 533 -7.58 -14.80 19.63
C VAL A 533 -6.95 -13.74 18.72
N VAL A 534 -6.00 -12.95 19.24
CA VAL A 534 -5.30 -11.92 18.46
C VAL A 534 -4.54 -12.53 17.28
N GLN A 535 -3.93 -13.70 17.45
CA GLN A 535 -3.23 -14.40 16.37
C GLN A 535 -4.17 -14.84 15.25
N ILE A 536 -5.38 -15.29 15.58
CA ILE A 536 -6.37 -15.74 14.59
C ILE A 536 -7.03 -14.57 13.90
N SER A 537 -7.42 -13.52 14.64
CA SER A 537 -7.97 -12.30 14.05
C SER A 537 -6.96 -11.64 13.10
N SER A 538 -5.66 -11.78 13.37
CA SER A 538 -4.58 -11.30 12.48
C SER A 538 -4.37 -12.15 11.21
N ASN A 539 -5.00 -13.32 11.10
CA ASN A 539 -4.90 -14.24 9.97
C ASN A 539 -6.27 -14.58 9.37
N LEU A 540 -7.30 -13.79 9.65
CA LEU A 540 -8.67 -14.09 9.25
C LEU A 540 -8.81 -14.14 7.72
N ALA A 541 -8.22 -13.19 6.99
CA ALA A 541 -8.26 -13.17 5.53
C ALA A 541 -7.35 -14.25 4.93
N ASN A 542 -6.24 -14.61 5.61
CA ASN A 542 -5.44 -15.79 5.25
C ASN A 542 -6.28 -17.07 5.29
N ILE A 543 -6.97 -17.33 6.41
CA ILE A 543 -7.78 -18.54 6.58
C ILE A 543 -8.93 -18.55 5.56
N GLN A 544 -9.64 -17.45 5.38
CA GLN A 544 -10.70 -17.33 4.37
C GLN A 544 -10.19 -17.61 2.95
N SER A 545 -9.04 -17.04 2.59
CA SER A 545 -8.45 -17.25 1.25
C SER A 545 -8.01 -18.69 1.04
N LEU A 546 -7.43 -19.34 2.05
CA LEU A 546 -7.04 -20.76 1.97
C LEU A 546 -8.26 -21.68 1.80
N LEU A 547 -9.36 -21.42 2.52
CA LEU A 547 -10.60 -22.19 2.38
C LEU A 547 -11.21 -22.06 0.99
N GLN A 548 -11.27 -20.84 0.44
CA GLN A 548 -11.77 -20.60 -0.91
C GLN A 548 -10.92 -21.30 -1.98
N ASN A 549 -9.58 -21.24 -1.86
CA ASN A 549 -8.68 -21.92 -2.81
C ASN A 549 -8.75 -23.46 -2.69
N GLY A 550 -8.91 -23.99 -1.47
CA GLY A 550 -9.05 -25.43 -1.22
C GLY A 550 -10.36 -26.02 -1.74
N LEU A 551 -11.40 -25.20 -1.89
CA LEU A 551 -12.69 -25.59 -2.48
C LEU A 551 -12.67 -25.60 -4.02
N GLN A 552 -11.81 -24.81 -4.66
CA GLN A 552 -11.76 -24.67 -6.12
C GLN A 552 -10.84 -25.66 -6.84
N LYS A 553 -9.81 -26.16 -6.16
CA LYS A 553 -8.95 -27.23 -6.68
C LYS A 553 -9.42 -28.53 -6.07
N ASP A 554 -9.76 -29.53 -6.88
CA ASP A 554 -10.11 -30.91 -6.50
C ASP A 554 -8.96 -31.59 -5.70
N HIS A 555 -8.71 -31.09 -4.50
CA HIS A 555 -7.83 -31.67 -3.50
C HIS A 555 -8.72 -32.17 -2.36
N PRO A 556 -9.57 -33.19 -2.60
CA PRO A 556 -10.52 -33.68 -1.62
C PRO A 556 -9.85 -34.04 -0.31
N ASP A 557 -8.59 -34.47 -0.27
CA ASP A 557 -7.87 -34.70 0.99
C ASP A 557 -7.50 -33.42 1.76
N LEU A 558 -7.22 -32.30 1.09
CA LEU A 558 -6.93 -31.02 1.76
C LEU A 558 -8.21 -30.31 2.19
N THR A 559 -9.23 -30.29 1.32
CA THR A 559 -10.53 -29.74 1.64
C THR A 559 -11.19 -30.61 2.70
N ASN A 560 -11.18 -31.94 2.59
CA ASN A 560 -11.71 -32.82 3.63
C ASN A 560 -10.86 -32.84 4.88
N ASN A 561 -9.56 -32.53 4.92
CA ASN A 561 -8.81 -32.46 6.19
C ASN A 561 -9.00 -31.13 6.92
N VAL A 562 -9.10 -30.01 6.20
CA VAL A 562 -9.47 -28.72 6.82
C VAL A 562 -10.96 -28.73 7.16
N PHE A 563 -11.84 -29.14 6.24
CA PHE A 563 -13.25 -29.36 6.55
C PHE A 563 -13.41 -30.43 7.61
N SER A 564 -12.79 -31.60 7.61
CA SER A 564 -12.96 -32.58 8.71
C SER A 564 -12.33 -32.11 10.02
N ALA A 565 -11.20 -31.40 10.01
CA ALA A 565 -10.73 -30.71 11.21
C ALA A 565 -11.75 -29.65 11.70
N LEU A 566 -12.61 -29.14 10.83
CA LEU A 566 -13.72 -28.23 11.16
C LEU A 566 -15.06 -28.96 11.42
N TYR A 567 -15.32 -30.12 10.79
CA TYR A 567 -16.60 -30.85 10.69
C TYR A 567 -16.65 -32.00 11.71
N LEU A 568 -15.54 -32.69 11.96
CA LEU A 568 -15.39 -33.61 13.11
C LEU A 568 -15.35 -32.85 14.44
N ASN A 569 -15.26 -31.51 14.45
CA ASN A 569 -15.15 -30.69 15.67
C ASN A 569 -16.39 -29.84 15.96
N LEU A 570 -17.53 -30.20 15.37
CA LEU A 570 -18.83 -29.55 15.61
C LEU A 570 -19.94 -30.49 16.04
N PHE A 571 -19.68 -31.79 15.98
CA PHE A 571 -20.64 -32.83 16.35
C PHE A 571 -20.06 -33.92 17.28
N SER A 572 -18.94 -33.63 17.96
CA SER A 572 -18.44 -34.43 19.08
C SER A 572 -18.32 -33.60 20.34
#